data_AF-A0AAW1D8M7-F1
#
_entry.id   AF-A0AAW1D8M7-F1
#
_cell.length_a   1.000
_cell.length_b   1.000
_cell.length_c   1.000
_cell.angle_alpha   90.00
_cell.angle_beta   90.00
_cell.angle_gamma   90.00
#
_symmetry.space_group_name_H-M   'P 1'
#
loop_
_entity.id
_entity.type
_entity.pdbx_description
1 polymer ?
#
loop_
_entity_poly.entity_id
_entity_poly.type
_entity_poly.pdbx_seq_one_letter_code
_entity_poly.pdbx_strand_id
1 'polypeptide(L)'
;MFLYDLLNSNIDSPYLLEQLHLHNSTFNSRSNYLFSIKFCHTNYLNYSPLNRMQRNANSIYKDLDFLHLSRYKFKKSTKKKKKKCAIIHYGNIVQ
;
A
#
# COMPACT_ATOMS: atom_id res chain seq x y z
N MET A 1 -11.85 -3.81 11.29
CA MET A 1 -11.43 -5.23 11.22
C MET A 1 -11.93 -5.84 9.92
N PHE A 2 -13.21 -5.64 9.60
CA PHE A 2 -13.81 -5.98 8.30
C PHE A 2 -12.90 -5.78 7.06
N LEU A 3 -12.34 -4.57 6.87
CA LEU A 3 -11.44 -4.30 5.73
C LEU A 3 -10.18 -5.19 5.69
N TYR A 4 -9.60 -5.51 6.85
CA TYR A 4 -8.43 -6.41 6.92
C TYR A 4 -8.84 -7.84 6.55
N ASP A 5 -10.00 -8.29 7.00
CA ASP A 5 -10.52 -9.62 6.71
C ASP A 5 -10.91 -9.75 5.23
N LEU A 6 -11.49 -8.70 4.67
CA LEU A 6 -11.84 -8.60 3.25
C LEU A 6 -10.59 -8.69 2.35
N LEU A 7 -9.55 -7.91 2.65
CA LEU A 7 -8.34 -7.84 1.82
C LEU A 7 -7.47 -9.09 1.92
N ASN A 8 -7.58 -9.86 3.00
CA ASN A 8 -6.84 -11.11 3.20
C ASN A 8 -7.69 -12.36 2.91
N SER A 9 -8.83 -12.22 2.21
CA SER A 9 -9.72 -13.34 1.85
C SER A 9 -10.20 -14.18 3.04
N ASN A 10 -10.33 -13.58 4.22
CA ASN A 10 -10.82 -14.26 5.43
C ASN A 10 -12.34 -14.15 5.61
N ILE A 11 -13.07 -13.72 4.56
CA ILE A 11 -14.52 -13.57 4.57
C ILE A 11 -15.12 -14.49 3.50
N ASP A 12 -15.77 -15.56 3.92
CA ASP A 12 -16.39 -16.57 3.05
C ASP A 12 -17.91 -16.41 2.90
N SER A 13 -18.45 -15.20 3.15
CA SER A 13 -19.89 -14.94 3.04
C SER A 13 -20.21 -14.23 1.72
N PRO A 14 -20.85 -14.91 0.75
CA PRO A 14 -21.18 -14.31 -0.54
C PRO A 14 -22.15 -13.12 -0.39
N TYR A 15 -23.10 -13.21 0.54
CA TYR A 15 -24.05 -12.15 0.83
C TYR A 15 -23.39 -10.84 1.28
N LEU A 16 -22.36 -10.91 2.13
CA LEU A 16 -21.63 -9.72 2.59
C LEU A 16 -20.74 -9.12 1.50
N LEU A 17 -20.22 -9.96 0.59
CA LEU A 17 -19.41 -9.52 -0.54
C LEU A 17 -20.26 -8.86 -1.63
N GLU A 18 -21.50 -9.34 -1.84
CA GLU A 18 -22.43 -8.79 -2.82
C GLU A 18 -22.83 -7.33 -2.50
N GLN A 19 -22.93 -6.99 -1.22
CA GLN A 19 -23.25 -5.62 -0.78
C GLN A 19 -22.07 -4.64 -0.93
N LEU A 20 -20.92 -5.11 -1.38
CA LEU A 20 -19.68 -4.33 -1.41
C LEU A 20 -19.52 -3.61 -2.75
N HIS A 21 -20.00 -2.36 -2.80
CA HIS A 21 -19.84 -1.49 -3.95
C HIS A 21 -18.51 -0.74 -3.90
N LEU A 22 -17.49 -1.23 -4.61
CA LEU A 22 -16.23 -0.51 -4.81
C LEU A 22 -16.41 0.53 -5.92
N HIS A 23 -16.66 1.78 -5.51
CA HIS A 23 -16.61 2.91 -6.44
C HIS A 23 -15.16 3.19 -6.81
N ASN A 24 -14.68 2.56 -7.89
CA ASN A 24 -13.36 2.83 -8.43
C ASN A 24 -13.37 4.21 -9.08
N SER A 25 -12.76 5.19 -8.41
CA SER A 25 -12.23 6.33 -9.16
C SER A 25 -11.17 5.80 -10.12
N THR A 26 -11.14 6.32 -11.35
CA THR A 26 -10.11 6.02 -12.36
C THR A 26 -8.75 6.61 -11.96
N PHE A 27 -8.37 6.47 -10.70
CA PHE A 27 -7.05 6.82 -10.23
C PHE A 27 -6.07 5.80 -10.80
N ASN A 28 -5.04 6.32 -11.46
CA ASN A 28 -4.09 5.58 -12.28
C ASN A 28 -3.54 4.35 -11.51
N SER A 29 -4.04 3.15 -11.83
CA SER A 29 -3.63 1.88 -11.21
C SER A 29 -2.23 1.41 -11.64
N ARG A 30 -1.52 2.24 -12.42
CA ARG A 30 -0.16 1.95 -12.82
C ARG A 30 0.73 1.93 -11.59
N SER A 31 1.46 0.84 -11.41
CA SER A 31 2.45 0.70 -10.35
C SER A 31 3.42 1.88 -10.40
N ASN A 32 3.43 2.71 -9.36
CA ASN A 32 4.44 3.75 -9.20
C ASN A 32 5.76 3.07 -8.87
N TYR A 33 6.63 2.95 -9.88
CA TYR A 33 8.00 2.49 -9.67
C TYR A 33 8.74 3.49 -8.76
N LEU A 34 9.46 2.98 -7.77
CA LEU A 34 10.28 3.80 -6.86
C LEU A 34 11.36 4.58 -7.63
N PHE A 35 11.94 3.93 -8.65
CA PHE A 35 12.90 4.52 -9.55
C PHE A 35 12.34 4.58 -10.98
N SER A 36 12.56 5.71 -11.65
CA SER A 36 12.29 5.82 -13.08
C SER A 36 13.34 5.02 -13.86
N ILE A 37 12.92 3.93 -14.49
CA ILE A 37 13.80 3.08 -15.31
C ILE A 37 13.97 3.76 -16.66
N LYS A 38 15.18 4.24 -16.96
CA LYS A 38 15.50 4.82 -18.27
C LYS A 38 15.44 3.75 -19.36
N PHE A 39 14.81 4.09 -20.48
CA PHE A 39 14.85 3.24 -21.66
C PHE A 39 16.26 3.29 -22.25
N CYS A 40 16.98 2.16 -22.21
CA CYS A 40 18.35 2.07 -22.67
C CYS A 40 18.37 1.50 -24.09
N HIS A 41 18.99 2.21 -25.03
CA HIS A 41 19.08 1.75 -26.43
C HIS A 41 20.07 0.58 -26.60
N THR A 42 21.05 0.46 -25.72
CA THR A 42 22.09 -0.59 -25.77
C THR A 42 22.07 -1.48 -24.53
N ASN A 43 22.46 -2.75 -24.72
CA ASN A 43 22.55 -3.72 -23.64
C ASN A 43 23.54 -3.29 -22.54
N TYR A 44 24.63 -2.62 -22.91
CA TYR A 44 25.64 -2.13 -21.96
C TYR A 44 25.04 -1.18 -20.90
N LEU A 45 24.20 -0.23 -21.33
CA LEU A 45 23.52 0.67 -20.41
C LEU A 45 22.46 -0.08 -19.59
N ASN A 46 21.72 -1.00 -20.20
CA ASN A 46 20.71 -1.79 -19.50
C ASN A 46 21.31 -2.64 -18.36
N TYR A 47 22.46 -3.27 -18.61
CA TYR A 47 23.17 -4.11 -17.64
C TYR A 47 24.18 -3.36 -16.77
N SER A 48 24.26 -2.02 -16.90
CA SER A 48 25.05 -1.22 -15.98
C SER A 48 24.60 -1.45 -14.53
N PRO A 49 25.53 -1.44 -13.56
CA PRO A 49 25.20 -1.70 -12.17
C PRO A 49 24.06 -0.82 -11.65
N LEU A 50 24.07 0.47 -12.00
CA LEU A 50 23.06 1.42 -11.55
C LEU A 50 21.65 1.08 -12.05
N ASN A 51 21.50 0.82 -13.36
CA ASN A 51 20.19 0.47 -13.92
C ASN A 51 19.71 -0.90 -13.44
N ARG A 52 20.63 -1.84 -13.21
CA ARG A 52 20.29 -3.15 -12.64
C ARG A 52 19.80 -3.03 -11.20
N MET A 53 20.46 -2.21 -10.37
CA MET A 53 20.02 -1.94 -9.00
C MET A 53 18.63 -1.30 -8.95
N GLN A 54 18.37 -0.30 -9.80
CA GLN A 54 17.06 0.37 -9.87
C GLN A 54 15.95 -0.59 -10.28
N ARG A 55 16.19 -1.44 -11.29
CA ARG A 55 15.23 -2.47 -11.72
C ARG A 55 14.96 -3.50 -10.62
N ASN A 56 16.00 -3.99 -9.96
CA ASN A 56 15.87 -4.96 -8.87
C ASN A 56 15.11 -4.37 -7.68
N ALA A 57 15.40 -3.12 -7.29
CA ALA A 57 14.69 -2.44 -6.22
C ALA A 57 13.19 -2.23 -6.55
N ASN A 58 12.90 -1.88 -7.80
CA ASN A 58 11.53 -1.80 -8.29
C ASN A 58 10.79 -3.15 -8.31
N SER A 59 11.50 -4.26 -8.49
CA SER A 59 10.93 -5.62 -8.37
C SER A 59 10.53 -5.93 -6.94
N ILE A 60 11.39 -5.63 -5.97
CA ILE A 60 11.13 -5.87 -4.54
C ILE A 60 9.88 -5.10 -4.10
N TYR A 61 9.66 -3.89 -4.63
CA TYR A 61 8.47 -3.11 -4.32
C TYR A 61 7.15 -3.74 -4.79
N LYS A 62 7.16 -4.55 -5.86
CA LYS A 62 5.96 -5.26 -6.32
C LYS A 62 5.52 -6.35 -5.36
N ASP A 63 6.46 -6.95 -4.64
CA ASP A 63 6.21 -8.04 -3.69
C ASP A 63 5.94 -7.53 -2.26
N LEU A 64 6.04 -6.21 -2.04
CA LEU A 64 5.65 -5.58 -0.78
C LEU A 64 4.13 -5.50 -0.71
N ASP A 65 3.53 -6.58 -0.22
CA ASP A 65 2.13 -6.67 0.15
C ASP A 65 1.74 -5.46 1.02
N PHE A 66 0.80 -4.64 0.50
CA PHE A 66 0.43 -3.33 1.05
C PHE A 66 0.01 -3.39 2.52
N LEU A 67 -0.38 -4.59 2.98
CA LEU A 67 -0.78 -4.89 4.34
C LEU A 67 -0.08 -6.12 4.91
N HIS A 68 1.21 -6.33 4.62
CA HIS A 68 2.04 -7.38 5.22
C HIS A 68 2.29 -7.21 6.75
N LEU A 69 1.30 -6.65 7.45
CA LEU A 69 1.18 -6.54 8.89
C LEU A 69 0.25 -7.66 9.33
N SER A 70 0.70 -8.46 10.31
CA SER A 70 -0.22 -9.35 11.01
C SER A 70 -1.41 -8.56 11.57
N ARG A 71 -2.58 -9.21 11.65
CA ARG A 71 -3.83 -8.67 12.21
C ARG A 71 -3.59 -7.88 13.51
N TYR A 72 -2.70 -8.39 14.35
CA TYR A 72 -2.24 -7.75 15.59
C TYR A 72 -1.54 -6.40 15.34
N LYS A 73 -0.54 -6.35 14.45
CA LYS A 73 0.20 -5.12 14.10
C LYS A 73 -0.72 -4.08 13.46
N PHE A 74 -1.65 -4.49 12.60
CA PHE A 74 -2.65 -3.61 12.00
C PHE A 74 -3.55 -2.94 13.07
N LYS A 75 -4.03 -3.73 14.05
CA LYS A 75 -4.82 -3.22 15.18
C LYS A 75 -4.02 -2.22 16.05
N LYS A 76 -2.73 -2.47 16.26
CA LYS A 76 -1.85 -1.55 17.01
C LYS A 76 -1.62 -0.23 16.25
N SER A 77 -1.39 -0.29 14.94
CA SER A 77 -1.20 0.88 14.08
C SER A 77 -2.44 1.79 14.04
N THR A 78 -3.62 1.22 13.81
CA THR A 78 -4.90 1.96 13.81
C THR A 78 -5.18 2.63 15.16
N LYS A 79 -4.90 1.96 16.28
CA LYS A 79 -5.01 2.55 17.62
C LYS A 79 -4.06 3.73 17.83
N LYS A 80 -2.81 3.64 17.36
CA LYS A 80 -1.82 4.74 17.48
C LYS A 80 -2.26 5.97 16.68
N LYS A 81 -2.78 5.79 15.46
CA LYS A 81 -3.32 6.88 14.63
C LYS A 81 -4.51 7.57 15.31
N LYS A 82 -5.49 6.81 15.84
CA LYS A 82 -6.64 7.38 16.56
C LYS A 82 -6.23 8.24 17.76
N LYS A 83 -5.25 7.78 18.55
CA LYS A 83 -4.71 8.57 19.67
C LYS A 83 -4.07 9.88 19.20
N LYS A 84 -3.28 9.84 18.12
CA LYS A 84 -2.65 11.05 17.54
C LYS A 84 -3.69 12.04 17.01
N CYS A 85 -4.71 11.58 16.30
CA CYS A 85 -5.80 12.44 15.81
C CYS A 85 -6.67 13.00 16.94
N ALA A 86 -6.93 12.23 17.99
CA ALA A 86 -7.64 12.71 19.17
C ALA A 86 -6.86 13.84 19.87
N ILE A 87 -5.56 13.67 20.07
CA ILE A 87 -4.71 14.71 20.66
C ILE A 87 -4.74 16.01 19.85
N ILE A 88 -4.77 15.92 18.51
CA ILE A 88 -4.87 17.10 17.62
C ILE A 88 -6.26 17.76 17.73
N HIS A 89 -7.33 16.98 17.82
CA HIS A 89 -8.69 17.52 17.94
C HIS A 89 -8.97 18.19 19.29
N TYR A 90 -8.41 17.67 20.39
CA TYR A 90 -8.58 18.29 21.72
C TYR A 90 -7.52 19.36 22.02
N GLY A 91 -6.40 19.40 21.28
CA GLY A 91 -5.36 20.42 21.41
C GLY A 91 -5.67 21.75 20.72
N ASN A 92 -6.62 21.78 19.78
CA ASN A 92 -7.03 22.99 19.05
C ASN A 92 -8.30 23.65 19.63
N ILE A 93 -8.78 23.22 20.80
CA ILE A 93 -9.96 23.80 21.48
C ILE A 93 -9.53 24.68 22.68
N VAL A 94 -8.23 24.78 22.97
CA VAL A 94 -7.68 25.66 24.01
C VAL A 94 -6.58 26.52 23.42
N GLN A 95 -6.97 27.54 22.64
CA GLN A 95 -6.23 28.80 22.46
C GLN A 95 -7.23 29.93 22.34
#